data_AF-A0A528INJ9-F1
#
_entry.id   AF-A0A528INJ9-F1
#
_cell.length_a   1.000
_cell.length_b   1.000
_cell.length_c   1.000
_cell.angle_alpha   90.00
_cell.angle_beta   90.00
_cell.angle_gamma   90.00
#
_symmetry.space_group_name_H-M   'P 1'
#
loop_
_entity.id
_entity.type
_entity.pdbx_description
1 polymer ?
#
loop_
_entity_poly.entity_id
_entity_poly.type
_entity_poly.pdbx_seq_one_letter_code
_entity_poly.pdbx_strand_id
1 'polypeptide(L)' 'VVEEVGRDPIRFMMLYRKNDAPLDFDFAKVTEQSKDNPVFYVQYASARCHSVFRQASEQLGEANFDRNRLAAATASLT' A
#
# COMPACT_ATOMS: atom_id res chain seq x y z
N VAL A 1 12.01 17.64 -9.85
CA VAL A 1 11.11 16.47 -10.08
C VAL A 1 11.45 15.27 -9.17
N VAL A 2 12.58 14.57 -9.35
CA VAL A 2 12.92 13.41 -8.47
C VAL A 2 13.12 13.84 -7.02
N GLU A 3 13.79 14.97 -6.78
CA GLU A 3 13.99 15.49 -5.42
C GLU A 3 12.69 16.01 -4.77
N GLU A 4 11.64 16.20 -5.55
CA GLU A 4 10.40 16.85 -5.12
C GLU A 4 9.26 15.85 -4.91
N VAL A 5 9.17 14.81 -5.75
CA VAL A 5 8.21 13.71 -5.62
C VAL A 5 8.80 12.52 -4.85
N GLY A 6 10.13 12.41 -4.84
CA GLY A 6 10.82 11.22 -4.37
C GLY A 6 10.97 10.16 -5.47
N ARG A 7 11.85 9.21 -5.17
CA ARG A 7 12.31 8.19 -6.12
C ARG A 7 11.28 7.08 -6.36
N ASP A 8 10.49 6.76 -5.36
CA ASP A 8 9.61 5.59 -5.38
C ASP A 8 8.34 5.78 -6.24
N PRO A 9 7.63 6.92 -6.19
CA PRO A 9 6.50 7.17 -7.10
C PRO A 9 6.91 7.13 -8.58
N ILE A 10 8.10 7.65 -8.90
CA ILE A 10 8.64 7.66 -10.27
C ILE A 10 8.89 6.23 -10.76
N ARG A 11 9.54 5.39 -9.94
CA ARG A 11 9.77 3.98 -10.28
C ARG A 11 8.47 3.21 -10.44
N PHE A 12 7.52 3.45 -9.55
CA PHE A 12 6.21 2.83 -9.62
C PHE A 12 5.53 3.18 -10.95
N MET A 13 5.52 4.46 -11.34
CA MET A 13 4.91 4.91 -12.58
C MET A 13 5.57 4.30 -13.83
N MET A 14 6.89 4.14 -13.81
CA MET A 14 7.62 3.48 -14.90
C MET A 14 7.27 2.00 -15.05
N LEU A 15 7.01 1.29 -13.96
CA LEU A 15 6.64 -0.14 -13.95
C LEU A 15 5.14 -0.38 -14.18
N TYR A 16 4.29 0.57 -13.77
CA TYR A 16 2.84 0.42 -13.82
C TYR A 16 2.26 0.55 -15.24
N ARG A 17 2.93 1.32 -16.10
CA ARG A 17 2.51 1.56 -17.50
C ARG A 17 3.14 0.55 -18.46
N LYS A 18 2.57 0.43 -19.67
CA LYS A 18 3.22 -0.31 -20.75
C LYS A 18 4.55 0.35 -21.17
N ASN A 19 5.52 -0.46 -21.56
CA ASN A 19 6.87 -0.02 -21.88
C ASN A 19 6.97 0.77 -23.21
N ASP A 20 5.99 0.63 -24.09
CA ASP A 20 5.96 1.18 -25.46
C ASP A 20 5.27 2.55 -25.57
N ALA A 21 4.43 2.91 -24.61
CA ALA A 21 3.77 4.22 -24.58
C ALA A 21 4.77 5.35 -24.27
N PRO A 22 4.56 6.61 -24.67
CA PRO A 22 5.32 7.74 -24.17
C PRO A 22 5.03 8.00 -22.67
N LEU A 23 6.05 8.38 -21.90
CA LEU A 23 5.89 8.70 -20.47
C LEU A 23 5.30 10.10 -20.32
N ASP A 24 3.99 10.17 -20.06
CA ASP A 24 3.32 11.39 -19.63
C ASP A 24 3.35 11.47 -18.09
N PHE A 25 4.25 12.30 -17.56
CA PHE A 25 4.45 12.45 -16.12
C PHE A 25 3.71 13.69 -15.62
N ASP A 26 2.53 13.47 -15.05
CA ASP A 26 1.75 14.52 -14.39
C ASP A 26 2.11 14.58 -12.89
N PHE A 27 2.80 15.67 -12.50
CA PHE A 27 3.21 15.92 -11.12
C PHE A 27 2.01 16.04 -10.16
N ALA A 28 0.91 16.68 -10.60
CA ALA A 28 -0.26 16.87 -9.76
C ALA A 28 -0.91 15.51 -9.45
N LYS A 29 -0.97 14.63 -10.45
CA LYS A 29 -1.55 13.29 -10.31
C LYS A 29 -0.75 12.37 -9.37
N VAL A 30 0.58 12.45 -9.40
CA VAL A 30 1.42 11.59 -8.53
C VAL A 30 1.49 12.09 -7.08
N THR A 31 1.23 13.37 -6.83
CA THR A 31 1.17 13.97 -5.49
C THR A 31 -0.24 13.97 -4.90
N GLU A 32 -1.25 13.64 -5.70
CA GLU A 32 -2.64 13.55 -5.26
C GLU A 32 -2.84 12.46 -4.19
N GLN A 33 -3.48 12.83 -3.08
CA GLN A 33 -3.84 11.90 -2.01
C GLN A 33 -5.25 11.35 -2.20
N SER A 34 -5.47 10.67 -3.32
CA SER A 34 -6.76 10.08 -3.67
C SER A 34 -6.63 8.62 -4.07
N LYS A 35 -7.76 7.93 -4.13
CA LYS A 35 -7.82 6.53 -4.58
C LYS A 35 -7.46 6.37 -6.06
N ASP A 36 -7.53 7.45 -6.83
CA ASP A 36 -7.22 7.45 -8.26
C ASP A 36 -5.71 7.50 -8.53
N ASN A 37 -4.91 7.92 -7.54
CA ASN A 37 -3.46 7.79 -7.58
C ASN A 37 -3.03 6.37 -7.13
N PRO A 38 -2.52 5.51 -8.03
CA PRO A 38 -2.17 4.14 -7.69
C PRO A 38 -1.00 4.05 -6.71
N VAL A 39 -0.08 5.03 -6.71
CA VAL A 39 1.03 5.08 -5.75
C VAL A 39 0.49 5.31 -4.35
N PHE A 40 -0.34 6.33 -4.18
CA PHE A 40 -0.98 6.63 -2.90
C PHE A 40 -1.84 5.46 -2.44
N TYR A 41 -2.61 4.86 -3.33
CA TYR A 41 -3.54 3.80 -2.98
C TYR A 41 -2.84 2.55 -2.43
N VAL A 42 -1.73 2.12 -3.04
CA VAL A 42 -0.94 0.97 -2.56
C VAL A 42 -0.30 1.28 -1.20
N GLN A 43 0.25 2.48 -1.02
CA GLN A 43 0.83 2.91 0.25
C GLN A 43 -0.22 2.98 1.37
N TYR A 44 -1.39 3.55 1.07
CA TYR A 44 -2.51 3.64 1.99
C TYR A 44 -3.04 2.25 2.37
N ALA A 45 -3.17 1.33 1.40
CA ALA A 45 -3.57 -0.05 1.67
C ALA A 45 -2.59 -0.75 2.63
N SER A 46 -1.28 -0.58 2.41
CA SER A 46 -0.25 -1.10 3.31
C SER A 46 -0.36 -0.51 4.71
N ALA A 47 -0.46 0.82 4.83
CA ALA A 47 -0.62 1.50 6.12
C ALA A 47 -1.89 1.06 6.85
N ARG A 48 -2.98 0.84 6.12
CA ARG A 48 -4.25 0.34 6.67
C ARG A 48 -4.11 -1.07 7.23
N CYS A 49 -3.45 -1.99 6.52
CA CYS A 49 -3.18 -3.33 7.02
C CYS A 49 -2.36 -3.30 8.32
N HIS A 50 -1.29 -2.50 8.38
CA HIS A 50 -0.50 -2.33 9.60
C HIS A 50 -1.31 -1.72 10.75
N SER A 51 -2.20 -0.76 10.44
CA SER A 51 -3.09 -0.16 11.42
C SER A 51 -4.06 -1.19 12.02
N VAL A 52 -4.59 -2.12 11.22
CA VAL A 52 -5.44 -3.21 11.71
C VAL A 52 -4.70 -4.09 12.70
N PHE A 53 -3.46 -4.51 12.39
CA PHE A 53 -2.66 -5.32 13.31
C PHE A 53 -2.32 -4.56 14.61
N ARG A 54 -1.98 -3.27 14.50
CA ARG A 54 -1.76 -2.42 15.67
C ARG A 54 -3.01 -2.32 16.55
N GLN A 55 -4.17 -2.05 15.96
CA GLN A 55 -5.45 -1.99 16.68
C GLN A 55 -5.80 -3.33 17.33
N ALA A 56 -5.57 -4.44 16.63
CA ALA A 56 -5.78 -5.77 17.18
C ALA A 56 -4.87 -6.01 18.41
N SER A 57 -3.61 -5.58 18.37
CA SER A 57 -2.73 -5.68 19.54
C SER A 57 -3.16 -4.80 20.72
N GLU A 58 -3.62 -3.57 20.44
CA GLU A 58 -4.07 -2.63 21.46
C GLU A 58 -5.41 -3.05 22.10
N GLN A 59 -6.33 -3.59 21.31
CA GLN A 59 -7.70 -3.89 21.77
C GLN A 59 -7.89 -5.34 22.24
N LEU A 60 -7.17 -6.29 21.65
CA LEU A 60 -7.30 -7.73 21.97
C LEU A 60 -6.12 -8.26 22.78
N GLY A 61 -5.04 -7.48 22.96
CA GLY A 61 -3.82 -7.92 23.63
C GLY A 61 -3.00 -8.96 22.85
N GLU A 62 -3.35 -9.21 21.58
CA GLU A 62 -2.68 -10.19 20.72
C GLU A 62 -1.51 -9.55 19.97
N ALA A 63 -0.29 -10.03 20.21
CA ALA A 63 0.93 -9.45 19.62
C ALA A 63 1.46 -10.20 18.40
N ASN A 64 0.99 -11.42 18.13
CA ASN A 64 1.58 -12.30 17.12
C ASN A 64 0.55 -12.76 16.08
N PHE A 65 0.59 -12.09 14.93
CA PHE A 65 -0.27 -12.36 13.77
C PHE A 65 0.46 -13.16 12.68
N ASP A 66 1.25 -14.17 13.06
CA ASP A 66 1.91 -15.05 12.10
C ASP A 66 0.90 -15.71 11.14
N ARG A 67 1.32 -15.86 9.87
CA ARG A 67 0.48 -16.39 8.79
C ARG A 67 -0.08 -17.77 9.13
N ASN A 68 0.72 -18.65 9.74
CA ASN A 68 0.27 -20.01 10.06
C ASN A 68 -0.79 -20.00 11.15
N ARG A 69 -0.64 -19.12 12.16
CA ARG A 69 -1.63 -18.97 13.25
C ARG A 69 -2.95 -18.42 12.73
N LEU A 70 -2.88 -17.38 11.89
CA LEU A 70 -4.07 -16.80 11.26
C LEU A 70 -4.79 -17.84 10.39
N ALA A 71 -4.05 -18.62 9.60
CA ALA A 71 -4.62 -19.70 8.79
C ALA A 71 -5.31 -20.76 9.65
N ALA A 72 -4.70 -21.21 10.76
CA ALA A 72 -5.33 -22.16 11.67
C ALA A 72 -6.63 -21.61 12.29
N ALA A 73 -6.65 -20.33 12.65
CA ALA A 73 -7.84 -19.67 13.22
C ALA A 73 -8.98 -19.48 12.21
N THR A 74 -8.73 -19.51 10.89
CA THR A 74 -9.84 -19.39 9.91
C THR A 74 -10.82 -20.55 9.98
N ALA A 75 -10.38 -21.75 10.39
CA ALA A 75 -11.25 -22.91 10.56
C ALA A 75 -12.31 -22.72 11.65
N SER A 76 -12.11 -21.81 12.61
CA SER A 76 -13.10 -21.51 13.65
C SER A 76 -14.13 -20.45 13.25
N LEU A 77 -14.02 -19.87 12.05
CA LEU A 77 -14.92 -18.83 11.54
C LEU A 77 -16.04 -19.37 10.62
N THR A 78 -16.00 -20.67 10.29
CA THR A 78 -17.00 -21.40 9.49
C THR A 78 -17.55 -22.57 10.29
#